data_AF-A0A370GIK0-F1
#
_entry.id   AF-A0A370GIK0-F1
#
_cell.length_a   1.000
_cell.length_b   1.000
_cell.length_c   1.000
_cell.angle_alpha   90.00
_cell.angle_beta   90.00
_cell.angle_gamma   90.00
#
_symmetry.space_group_name_H-M   'P 1'
#
loop_
_entity.id
_entity.type
_entity.pdbx_description
1 polymer ?
#
loop_
_entity_poly.entity_id
_entity_poly.type
_entity_poly.pdbx_seq_one_letter_code
_entity_poly.pdbx_strand_id
1 'polypeptide(L)'
;MSDASTEVLLDDFENKGRWELGGDGASKTHLTTFAEGAPGKRPGVYADGAAGADHRALVLLIRSATEDLEVDLVAKPGRGFAVPGKLGALNLWVRSPHASIEISADLGEEARDLLLGTVSADGEWQRVQGRPGDPIAEAALLGLQIRLTEVIKREGEVMILLDDLTAHIEP
;
A
#
# COMPACT_ATOMS: atom_id res chain seq x y z
N MET A 1 -12.43 -30.31 8.23
CA MET A 1 -12.37 -29.32 7.14
C MET A 1 -11.39 -28.28 7.61
N SER A 2 -10.29 -28.05 6.88
CA SER A 2 -9.24 -27.13 7.33
C SER A 2 -9.73 -25.70 7.13
N ASP A 3 -10.02 -25.00 8.23
CA ASP A 3 -10.07 -23.53 8.33
C ASP A 3 -8.65 -22.99 8.11
N ALA A 4 -8.14 -23.17 6.89
CA ALA A 4 -6.86 -22.62 6.49
C ALA A 4 -7.11 -21.19 6.04
N SER A 5 -6.89 -20.26 6.97
CA SER A 5 -6.80 -18.84 6.60
C SER A 5 -5.71 -18.68 5.53
N THR A 6 -6.03 -17.90 4.50
CA THR A 6 -5.24 -17.85 3.27
C THR A 6 -4.80 -16.42 3.00
N GLU A 7 -3.51 -16.25 2.71
CA GLU A 7 -2.99 -14.97 2.22
C GLU A 7 -3.13 -14.92 0.69
N VAL A 8 -3.71 -13.84 0.18
CA VAL A 8 -4.00 -13.63 -1.25
C VAL A 8 -3.42 -12.32 -1.75
N LEU A 9 -2.90 -12.31 -2.99
CA LEU A 9 -2.40 -11.10 -3.66
C LEU A 9 -3.56 -10.27 -4.20
N LEU A 10 -3.60 -8.98 -3.85
CA LEU A 10 -4.66 -8.07 -4.24
C LEU A 10 -4.38 -7.39 -5.58
N ASP A 11 -4.72 -8.10 -6.67
CA ASP A 11 -4.81 -7.53 -8.03
C ASP A 11 -3.52 -6.79 -8.45
N ASP A 12 -3.57 -6.02 -9.54
CA ASP A 12 -2.45 -5.25 -10.06
C ASP A 12 -2.27 -3.92 -9.27
N PHE A 13 -1.91 -4.04 -7.99
CA PHE A 13 -1.69 -2.92 -7.07
C PHE A 13 -0.65 -1.93 -7.61
N GLU A 14 0.43 -2.43 -8.19
CA GLU A 14 1.55 -1.59 -8.63
C GLU A 14 1.24 -0.79 -9.91
N ASN A 15 0.09 -1.02 -10.53
CA ASN A 15 -0.36 -0.28 -11.69
C ASN A 15 -0.80 1.14 -11.34
N LYS A 16 0.13 2.09 -11.52
CA LYS A 16 -0.12 3.53 -11.37
C LYS A 16 -1.34 4.06 -12.14
N GLY A 17 -1.79 3.36 -13.19
CA GLY A 17 -2.99 3.70 -13.94
C GLY A 17 -4.27 3.61 -13.12
N ARG A 18 -4.26 2.85 -12.01
CA ARG A 18 -5.39 2.69 -11.08
C ARG A 18 -5.47 3.77 -10.01
N TRP A 19 -4.41 4.55 -9.85
CA TRP A 19 -4.27 5.50 -8.75
C TRP A 19 -4.40 6.95 -9.21
N GLU A 20 -4.93 7.77 -8.32
CA GLU A 20 -4.88 9.23 -8.34
C GLU A 20 -4.19 9.71 -7.06
N LEU A 21 -3.52 10.85 -7.14
CA LEU A 21 -2.89 11.48 -5.98
C LEU A 21 -3.86 12.48 -5.34
N GLY A 22 -4.08 12.34 -4.04
CA GLY A 22 -4.86 13.23 -3.19
C GLY A 22 -4.04 13.78 -2.01
N GLY A 23 -4.70 14.54 -1.15
CA GLY A 23 -4.08 15.19 0.00
C GLY A 23 -3.18 16.38 -0.35
N ASP A 24 -2.61 16.99 0.69
CA ASP A 24 -1.81 18.22 0.58
C ASP A 24 -0.49 18.02 -0.19
N GLY A 25 0.04 16.79 -0.18
CA GLY A 25 1.24 16.40 -0.91
C GLY A 25 1.02 16.00 -2.37
N ALA A 26 -0.22 15.94 -2.87
CA ALA A 26 -0.52 15.51 -4.25
C ALA A 26 0.27 16.29 -5.31
N SER A 27 0.24 17.62 -5.23
CA SER A 27 0.90 18.53 -6.19
C SER A 27 2.45 18.47 -6.17
N LYS A 28 3.00 17.78 -5.16
CA LYS A 28 4.43 17.57 -4.96
C LYS A 28 4.87 16.14 -5.28
N THR A 29 3.93 15.24 -5.57
CA THR A 29 4.20 13.83 -5.71
C THR A 29 4.09 13.40 -7.17
N HIS A 30 5.03 12.57 -7.62
CA HIS A 30 4.99 11.90 -8.91
C HIS A 30 4.87 10.39 -8.71
N LEU A 31 3.91 9.77 -9.41
CA LEU A 31 3.75 8.32 -9.45
C LEU A 31 4.47 7.69 -10.63
N THR A 32 5.34 6.74 -10.31
CA THR A 32 6.04 5.91 -11.29
C THR A 32 6.11 4.47 -10.80
N THR A 33 6.71 3.60 -11.61
CA THR A 33 7.10 2.25 -11.22
C THR A 33 8.62 2.15 -11.23
N PHE A 34 9.19 1.30 -10.37
CA PHE A 34 10.64 1.11 -10.29
C PHE A 34 11.07 -0.28 -10.73
N ALA A 35 12.36 -0.50 -10.98
CA ALA A 35 12.86 -1.77 -11.48
C ALA A 35 12.91 -2.89 -10.42
N GLU A 36 13.01 -2.49 -9.16
CA GLU A 36 13.13 -3.35 -7.99
C GLU A 36 11.75 -3.59 -7.37
N GLY A 37 11.57 -4.76 -6.74
CA GLY A 37 10.36 -5.12 -5.99
C GLY A 37 10.71 -5.76 -4.66
N ALA A 38 9.69 -6.02 -3.84
CA ALA A 38 9.79 -6.61 -2.52
C ALA A 38 10.59 -7.93 -2.54
N PRO A 39 11.31 -8.24 -1.44
CA PRO A 39 12.15 -9.42 -1.36
C PRO A 39 11.31 -10.69 -1.53
N GLY A 40 11.77 -11.57 -2.43
CA GLY A 40 11.11 -12.86 -2.64
C GLY A 40 9.79 -12.79 -3.41
N LYS A 41 9.47 -11.67 -4.07
CA LYS A 41 8.29 -11.54 -4.94
C LYS A 41 8.26 -12.71 -5.94
N ARG A 42 7.22 -13.52 -5.82
CA ARG A 42 6.87 -14.56 -6.79
C ARG A 42 5.60 -14.08 -7.46
N PRO A 43 5.55 -13.89 -8.79
CA PRO A 43 4.32 -13.57 -9.50
C PRO A 43 3.26 -14.59 -9.11
N GLY A 44 2.33 -14.17 -8.25
CA GLY A 44 1.30 -15.02 -7.69
C GLY A 44 0.16 -15.23 -8.66
N VAL A 45 -0.88 -15.88 -8.17
CA VAL A 45 -2.20 -15.82 -8.80
C VAL A 45 -2.98 -14.76 -8.03
N TYR A 46 -3.58 -13.80 -8.72
CA TYR A 46 -4.43 -12.80 -8.11
C TYR A 46 -5.66 -13.43 -7.46
N ALA A 47 -6.34 -12.67 -6.59
CA ALA A 47 -7.58 -13.09 -5.95
C ALA A 47 -8.67 -13.62 -6.92
N ASP A 48 -8.67 -13.16 -8.16
CA ASP A 48 -9.61 -13.57 -9.22
C ASP A 48 -9.17 -14.81 -10.02
N GLY A 49 -8.00 -15.39 -9.70
CA GLY A 49 -7.45 -16.54 -10.42
C GLY A 49 -6.58 -16.19 -11.62
N ALA A 50 -6.42 -14.90 -11.97
CA ALA A 50 -5.57 -14.48 -13.08
C ALA A 50 -4.07 -14.54 -12.70
N ALA A 51 -3.21 -14.70 -13.71
CA ALA A 51 -1.77 -14.66 -13.50
C ALA A 51 -1.34 -13.25 -13.11
N GLY A 52 -0.57 -13.16 -12.02
CA GLY A 52 0.06 -11.92 -11.57
C GLY A 52 0.91 -11.31 -12.68
N ALA A 53 0.64 -10.07 -13.07
CA ALA A 53 1.55 -9.30 -13.89
C ALA A 53 2.76 -8.87 -13.03
N ASP A 54 3.97 -8.99 -13.57
CA ASP A 54 5.21 -8.56 -12.88
C ASP A 54 5.37 -7.04 -12.99
N HIS A 55 4.47 -6.32 -12.34
CA HIS A 55 4.64 -4.90 -12.08
C HIS A 55 5.51 -4.77 -10.83
N ARG A 56 6.73 -4.30 -11.03
CA ARG A 56 7.66 -3.95 -9.96
C ARG A 56 7.11 -2.73 -9.19
N ALA A 57 7.68 -2.42 -8.02
CA ALA A 57 7.08 -1.54 -7.01
C ALA A 57 6.48 -0.22 -7.54
N LEU A 58 5.32 0.16 -6.99
CA LEU A 58 4.74 1.49 -7.14
C LEU A 58 5.59 2.49 -6.37
N VAL A 59 5.95 3.60 -7.00
CA VAL A 59 6.86 4.59 -6.40
C VAL A 59 6.24 5.97 -6.36
N LEU A 60 6.34 6.57 -5.17
CA LEU A 60 6.03 7.97 -4.91
C LEU A 60 7.36 8.72 -4.82
N LEU A 61 7.55 9.67 -5.74
CA LEU A 61 8.64 10.64 -5.68
C LEU A 61 8.07 11.97 -5.21
N ILE A 62 8.40 12.37 -3.99
CA ILE A 62 7.85 13.55 -3.33
C ILE A 62 8.91 14.64 -3.28
N ARG A 63 8.65 15.76 -3.96
CA ARG A 63 9.53 16.95 -3.91
C ARG A 63 9.17 17.85 -2.73
N SER A 64 10.14 18.58 -2.21
CA SER A 64 9.96 19.51 -1.08
C SER A 64 9.24 18.86 0.11
N ALA A 65 9.62 17.61 0.40
CA ALA A 65 9.07 16.82 1.49
C ALA A 65 9.43 17.44 2.84
N THR A 66 8.45 17.48 3.74
CA THR A 66 8.59 17.96 5.12
C THR A 66 7.87 16.99 6.04
N GLU A 67 8.21 17.03 7.33
CA GLU A 67 7.43 16.36 8.37
C GLU A 67 5.96 16.79 8.28
N ASP A 68 5.07 15.86 8.64
CA ASP A 68 3.62 15.94 8.59
C ASP A 68 3.02 16.14 7.20
N LEU A 69 3.81 16.06 6.12
CA LEU A 69 3.25 16.02 4.78
C LEU A 69 2.48 14.72 4.57
N GLU A 70 1.22 14.85 4.15
CA GLU A 70 0.34 13.72 3.84
C GLU A 70 0.14 13.61 2.33
N VAL A 71 0.20 12.38 1.82
CA VAL A 71 -0.11 12.02 0.44
C VAL A 71 -1.12 10.90 0.45
N ASP A 72 -2.22 11.09 -0.28
CA ASP A 72 -3.21 10.04 -0.47
C ASP A 72 -3.01 9.39 -1.84
N LEU A 73 -2.97 8.06 -1.87
CA LEU A 73 -3.19 7.26 -3.06
C LEU A 73 -4.65 6.87 -3.08
N VAL A 74 -5.43 7.45 -3.99
CA VAL A 74 -6.86 7.17 -4.11
C VAL A 74 -7.07 6.27 -5.31
N ALA A 75 -7.76 5.15 -5.12
CA ALA A 75 -8.13 4.29 -6.23
C ALA A 75 -9.15 5.04 -7.11
N LYS A 76 -8.93 5.00 -8.43
CA LYS A 76 -9.86 5.61 -9.38
C LYS A 76 -11.26 5.01 -9.25
N PRO A 77 -12.32 5.75 -9.59
CA PRO A 77 -13.69 5.24 -9.51
C PRO A 77 -13.84 3.87 -10.19
N GLY A 78 -14.36 2.89 -9.45
CA GLY A 78 -14.53 1.52 -9.91
C GLY A 78 -13.24 0.70 -10.07
N ARG A 79 -12.11 1.19 -9.54
CA ARG A 79 -10.79 0.52 -9.61
C ARG A 79 -10.22 0.14 -8.23
N GLY A 80 -11.04 0.19 -7.18
CA GLY A 80 -10.69 -0.33 -5.86
C GLY A 80 -10.26 -1.80 -5.91
N PHE A 81 -9.58 -2.26 -4.88
CA PHE A 81 -9.01 -3.60 -4.80
C PHE A 81 -9.91 -4.46 -3.93
N ALA A 82 -10.78 -5.23 -4.57
CA ALA A 82 -11.71 -6.11 -3.87
C ALA A 82 -10.95 -7.23 -3.16
N VAL A 83 -11.32 -7.47 -1.90
CA VAL A 83 -10.81 -8.55 -1.08
C VAL A 83 -11.78 -9.72 -1.15
N PRO A 84 -11.34 -10.93 -1.53
CA PRO A 84 -12.22 -12.09 -1.55
C PRO A 84 -12.53 -12.56 -0.12
N GLY A 85 -13.81 -12.77 0.21
CA GLY A 85 -14.21 -13.30 1.52
C GLY A 85 -14.20 -12.25 2.63
N LYS A 86 -13.80 -12.65 3.84
CA LYS A 86 -13.70 -11.77 5.01
C LYS A 86 -12.26 -11.35 5.25
N LEU A 87 -11.99 -10.06 5.19
CA LEU A 87 -10.69 -9.49 5.46
C LEU A 87 -10.36 -9.58 6.96
N GLY A 88 -9.32 -10.34 7.30
CA GLY A 88 -8.73 -10.39 8.65
C GLY A 88 -7.51 -9.48 8.82
N ALA A 89 -6.73 -9.26 7.75
CA ALA A 89 -5.62 -8.32 7.76
C ALA A 89 -5.22 -7.86 6.35
N LEU A 90 -4.68 -6.65 6.23
CA LEU A 90 -3.93 -6.21 5.05
C LEU A 90 -2.44 -6.22 5.35
N ASN A 91 -1.62 -6.64 4.39
CA ASN A 91 -0.17 -6.50 4.46
C ASN A 91 0.34 -5.74 3.26
N LEU A 92 1.41 -4.98 3.45
CA LEU A 92 2.07 -4.23 2.40
C LEU A 92 3.58 -4.24 2.64
N TRP A 93 4.36 -4.46 1.58
CA TRP A 93 5.79 -4.22 1.61
C TRP A 93 6.10 -2.78 1.24
N VAL A 94 6.94 -2.15 2.05
CA VAL A 94 7.25 -0.75 1.93
C VAL A 94 8.74 -0.53 2.11
N ARG A 95 9.30 0.38 1.32
CA ARG A 95 10.67 0.86 1.48
C ARG A 95 10.68 2.38 1.40
N SER A 96 11.31 3.03 2.38
CA SER A 96 11.36 4.49 2.47
C SER A 96 12.77 4.97 2.88
N PRO A 97 13.71 5.10 1.93
CA PRO A 97 15.11 5.40 2.23
C PRO A 97 15.37 6.78 2.82
N HIS A 98 14.39 7.69 2.77
CA HIS A 98 14.58 9.12 3.03
C HIS A 98 13.62 9.68 4.08
N ALA A 99 12.60 8.91 4.49
CA ALA A 99 11.65 9.38 5.49
C ALA A 99 11.07 8.22 6.30
N SER A 100 10.87 8.45 7.58
CA SER A 100 10.01 7.59 8.39
C SER A 100 8.58 7.97 8.05
N ILE A 101 7.72 6.98 7.90
CA ILE A 101 6.34 7.18 7.46
C ILE A 101 5.36 6.38 8.30
N GLU A 102 4.13 6.88 8.37
CA GLU A 102 2.96 6.15 8.83
C GLU A 102 2.05 5.88 7.63
N ILE A 103 1.48 4.68 7.56
CA ILE A 103 0.63 4.27 6.44
C ILE A 103 -0.68 3.73 6.98
N SER A 104 -1.77 4.28 6.45
CA SER A 104 -3.14 3.87 6.75
C SER A 104 -3.87 3.47 5.48
N ALA A 105 -4.79 2.53 5.59
CA ALA A 105 -5.64 2.07 4.49
C ALA A 105 -7.07 2.60 4.66
N ASP A 106 -7.66 3.01 3.54
CA ASP A 106 -9.08 3.33 3.43
C ASP A 106 -9.83 2.13 2.84
N LEU A 107 -10.65 1.49 3.68
CA LEU A 107 -11.53 0.38 3.33
C LEU A 107 -13.01 0.83 3.20
N GLY A 108 -13.26 2.14 3.07
CA GLY A 108 -14.58 2.73 3.02
C GLY A 108 -15.19 2.98 4.40
N GLU A 109 -16.53 2.90 4.49
CA GLU A 109 -17.27 3.18 5.73
C GLU A 109 -16.90 2.23 6.88
N GLU A 110 -16.38 1.05 6.57
CA GLU A 110 -16.03 0.04 7.57
C GLU A 110 -14.71 0.33 8.30
N ALA A 111 -13.73 0.91 7.61
CA ALA A 111 -12.45 1.30 8.20
C ALA A 111 -11.69 2.29 7.31
N ARG A 112 -11.96 3.58 7.49
CA ARG A 112 -11.37 4.65 6.67
C ARG A 112 -9.90 4.94 6.98
N ASP A 113 -9.48 4.74 8.22
CA ASP A 113 -8.13 5.06 8.71
C ASP A 113 -7.50 3.83 9.38
N LEU A 114 -7.53 2.67 8.71
CA LEU A 114 -6.92 1.46 9.24
C LEU A 114 -5.39 1.59 9.21
N LEU A 115 -4.78 1.88 10.36
CA LEU A 115 -3.33 1.92 10.48
C LEU A 115 -2.71 0.57 10.10
N LEU A 116 -1.86 0.58 9.07
CA LEU A 116 -1.06 -0.58 8.67
C LEU A 116 0.25 -0.66 9.47
N GLY A 117 0.82 0.50 9.81
CA GLY A 117 1.99 0.60 10.66
C GLY A 117 2.90 1.77 10.32
N THR A 118 4.05 1.79 10.99
CA THR A 118 5.11 2.76 10.76
C THR A 118 6.31 2.08 10.10
N VAL A 119 7.00 2.83 9.23
CA VAL A 119 8.18 2.38 8.49
C VAL A 119 9.30 3.34 8.81
N SER A 120 10.44 2.84 9.28
CA SER A 120 11.63 3.66 9.54
C SER A 120 12.25 4.17 8.25
N ALA A 121 12.86 5.35 8.32
CA ALA A 121 13.71 5.90 7.26
C ALA A 121 14.98 5.06 7.03
N ASP A 122 14.83 3.90 6.39
CA ASP A 122 15.92 3.02 6.04
C ASP A 122 15.85 2.54 4.58
N GLY A 123 17.00 2.08 4.11
CA GLY A 123 17.15 1.59 2.74
C GLY A 123 16.58 0.19 2.53
N GLU A 124 15.92 -0.41 3.51
CA GLU A 124 15.49 -1.81 3.48
C GLU A 124 13.97 -1.93 3.30
N TRP A 125 13.53 -3.08 2.83
CA TRP A 125 12.11 -3.40 2.75
C TRP A 125 11.58 -3.80 4.13
N GLN A 126 10.45 -3.21 4.51
CA GLN A 126 9.73 -3.48 5.75
C GLN A 126 8.29 -3.90 5.42
N ARG A 127 7.77 -4.91 6.12
CA ARG A 127 6.39 -5.37 5.95
C ARG A 127 5.52 -4.76 7.05
N VAL A 128 4.51 -4.02 6.67
CA VAL A 128 3.49 -3.48 7.57
C VAL A 128 2.21 -4.30 7.49
N GLN A 129 1.43 -4.34 8.57
CA GLN A 129 0.19 -5.11 8.66
C GLN A 129 -0.85 -4.37 9.49
N GLY A 130 -2.02 -4.12 8.89
CA GLY A 130 -3.19 -3.59 9.58
C GLY A 130 -4.25 -4.66 9.76
N ARG A 131 -4.87 -4.69 10.95
CA ARG A 131 -5.99 -5.59 11.26
C ARG A 131 -7.21 -4.78 11.67
N PRO A 132 -8.37 -4.93 11.00
CA PRO A 132 -9.61 -4.34 11.50
C PRO A 132 -9.98 -4.97 12.85
N GLY A 133 -10.80 -4.26 13.64
CA GLY A 133 -11.24 -4.74 14.95
C GLY A 133 -12.05 -6.04 14.85
N ASP A 134 -12.87 -6.14 13.81
CA ASP A 134 -13.62 -7.33 13.41
C ASP A 134 -13.38 -7.62 11.92
N PRO A 135 -13.46 -8.89 11.46
CA PRO A 135 -13.31 -9.20 10.04
C PRO A 135 -14.36 -8.52 9.16
N ILE A 136 -13.92 -7.92 8.05
CA ILE A 136 -14.77 -7.16 7.13
C ILE A 136 -15.17 -8.03 5.94
N ALA A 137 -16.47 -8.22 5.71
CA ALA A 137 -16.97 -8.92 4.54
C ALA A 137 -16.98 -7.99 3.31
N GLU A 138 -16.63 -8.51 2.13
CA GLU A 138 -16.65 -7.74 0.87
C GLU A 138 -15.80 -6.47 0.92
N ALA A 139 -14.71 -6.48 1.70
CA ALA A 139 -13.81 -5.35 1.84
C ALA A 139 -13.26 -4.93 0.46
N ALA A 140 -13.03 -3.62 0.29
CA ALA A 140 -12.31 -3.11 -0.86
C ALA A 140 -11.32 -2.05 -0.39
N LEU A 141 -10.05 -2.16 -0.80
CA LEU A 141 -9.11 -1.06 -0.62
C LEU A 141 -9.45 0.05 -1.60
N LEU A 142 -9.80 1.22 -1.05
CA LEU A 142 -10.15 2.43 -1.79
C LEU A 142 -9.00 3.44 -1.80
N GLY A 143 -8.09 3.37 -0.84
CA GLY A 143 -6.95 4.25 -0.79
C GLY A 143 -5.89 3.87 0.24
N LEU A 144 -4.73 4.50 0.11
CA LEU A 144 -3.70 4.52 1.14
C LEU A 144 -3.38 5.97 1.47
N GLN A 145 -3.35 6.31 2.75
CA GLN A 145 -2.79 7.56 3.23
C GLN A 145 -1.37 7.31 3.74
N ILE A 146 -0.44 8.17 3.33
CA ILE A 146 0.97 8.10 3.73
C ILE A 146 1.36 9.43 4.33
N ARG A 147 1.71 9.41 5.61
CA ARG A 147 2.18 10.58 6.36
C ARG A 147 3.68 10.50 6.59
N LEU A 148 4.41 11.56 6.26
CA LEU A 148 5.83 11.67 6.60
C LEU A 148 5.99 12.06 8.07
N THR A 149 6.60 11.20 8.89
CA THR A 149 6.78 11.45 10.33
C THR A 149 8.16 12.00 10.67
N GLU A 150 9.18 11.62 9.89
CA GLU A 150 10.54 12.16 10.00
C GLU A 150 11.16 12.20 8.61
N VAL A 151 11.69 13.34 8.18
CA VAL A 151 12.38 13.43 6.88
C VAL A 151 13.88 13.54 7.13
N ILE A 152 14.64 12.51 6.75
CA ILE A 152 16.10 12.58 6.81
C ILE A 152 16.53 13.65 5.82
N LYS A 153 17.18 14.71 6.31
CA LYS A 153 17.65 15.86 5.52
C LYS A 153 18.65 15.44 4.44
N ARG A 154 18.12 15.00 3.31
CA ARG A 154 18.68 15.15 1.97
C ARG A 154 17.85 16.21 1.27
N GLU A 155 18.47 17.01 0.42
CA GLU A 155 17.79 18.10 -0.26
C GLU A 155 16.55 17.58 -1.02
N GLY A 156 15.36 17.91 -0.51
CA GLY A 156 14.16 18.11 -1.30
C GLY A 156 13.46 16.91 -1.93
N GLU A 157 13.94 15.67 -1.83
CA GLU A 157 13.32 14.53 -2.50
C GLU A 157 13.19 13.29 -1.60
N VAL A 158 11.96 12.84 -1.35
CA VAL A 158 11.64 11.57 -0.69
C VAL A 158 11.18 10.57 -1.73
N MET A 159 11.63 9.33 -1.59
CA MET A 159 11.21 8.21 -2.42
C MET A 159 10.59 7.16 -1.51
N ILE A 160 9.37 6.73 -1.84
CA ILE A 160 8.66 5.67 -1.14
C ILE A 160 8.28 4.62 -2.18
N LEU A 161 8.59 3.36 -1.90
CA LEU A 161 8.24 2.23 -2.75
C LEU A 161 7.22 1.37 -2.00
N LEU A 162 6.16 0.98 -2.70
CA LEU A 162 5.08 0.14 -2.21
C LEU A 162 4.95 -1.07 -3.15
N ASP A 163 4.84 -2.25 -2.58
CA ASP A 163 4.77 -3.49 -3.37
C ASP A 163 4.04 -4.60 -2.60
N ASP A 164 3.56 -5.59 -3.34
CA ASP A 164 3.07 -6.87 -2.82
C ASP A 164 1.98 -6.70 -1.75
N LEU A 165 0.95 -5.93 -2.10
CA LEU A 165 -0.25 -5.75 -1.30
C LEU A 165 -1.03 -7.08 -1.23
N THR A 166 -1.21 -7.60 -0.02
CA THR A 166 -1.90 -8.87 0.22
C THR A 166 -2.99 -8.72 1.29
N ALA A 167 -3.98 -9.60 1.21
CA ALA A 167 -4.99 -9.76 2.24
C ALA A 167 -4.90 -11.14 2.89
N HIS A 168 -5.05 -11.17 4.20
CA HIS A 168 -5.31 -12.39 4.95
C HIS A 168 -6.82 -12.58 5.07
N ILE A 169 -7.31 -13.72 4.62
CA ILE A 169 -8.75 -14.04 4.57
C ILE A 169 -9.10 -14.99 5.72
N GLU A 170 -10.09 -14.58 6.51
CA GLU A 170 -10.71 -15.40 7.54
C GLU A 170 -11.76 -16.35 6.94
N PRO A 171 -11.95 -17.55 7.54
CA PRO A 171 -12.96 -18.51 7.10
C PRO A 171 -14.44 -18.07 7.28
#